data_AF-A0A7S3FAA5-F1
#
_entry.id   AF-A0A7S3FAA5-F1
#
_cell.length_a   1.000
_cell.length_b   1.000
_cell.length_c   1.000
_cell.angle_alpha   90.00
_cell.angle_beta   90.00
_cell.angle_gamma   90.00
#
_symmetry.space_group_name_H-M   'P 1'
#
loop_
_entity.id
_entity.type
_entity.pdbx_description
1 polymer ?
#
loop_
_entity_poly.entity_id
_entity_poly.type
_entity_poly.pdbx_seq_one_letter_code
_entity_poly.pdbx_strand_id
1 'polypeptide(L)'
;VQRFVESALFQRWGVRRLGCWYWFKVAADGQFSTGVDPRSPHRKPWEPLLLGFIGSHPPPLPPRLALCSVPLVHSHKPALDPLFSPVASHLLRNAPQPKRPPQPHQPPQPPQPPQSHQPPAATKPAGAGADVDMDAATAWRTLPKLELFARELRPYWHSAGDQVLHFQHTSLRESRA
;
A
#
# COMPACT_ATOMS: atom_id res chain seq x y z
N VAL A 1 0.32 -4.07 23.94
CA VAL A 1 -0.28 -3.60 22.67
C VAL A 1 -0.09 -4.61 21.53
N GLN A 2 1.13 -4.94 21.09
CA GLN A 2 1.34 -5.88 19.96
C GLN A 2 0.56 -7.20 20.09
N ARG A 3 0.65 -7.85 21.26
CA ARG A 3 -0.09 -9.10 21.54
C ARG A 3 -1.59 -8.95 21.29
N PHE A 4 -2.19 -7.85 21.74
CA PHE A 4 -3.62 -7.59 21.54
C PHE A 4 -3.97 -7.39 20.06
N VAL A 5 -3.14 -6.68 19.31
CA VAL A 5 -3.35 -6.50 17.86
C VAL A 5 -3.33 -7.85 17.16
N GLU A 6 -2.35 -8.71 17.45
CA GLU A 6 -2.21 -10.02 16.82
C GLU A 6 -3.31 -11.00 17.27
N SER A 7 -3.55 -11.11 18.59
CA SER A 7 -4.44 -12.13 19.15
C SER A 7 -5.91 -11.74 19.17
N ALA A 8 -6.25 -10.47 18.96
CA ALA A 8 -7.64 -10.02 18.98
C ALA A 8 -8.02 -9.35 17.66
N LEU A 9 -7.34 -8.26 17.28
CA LEU A 9 -7.75 -7.49 16.10
C LEU A 9 -7.53 -8.27 14.80
N PHE A 10 -6.32 -8.77 14.58
CA PHE A 10 -6.00 -9.51 13.36
C PHE A 10 -6.86 -10.76 13.22
N GLN A 11 -7.04 -11.51 14.32
CA GLN A 11 -7.92 -12.67 14.34
C GLN A 11 -9.36 -12.31 13.97
N ARG A 12 -9.94 -11.25 14.56
CA ARG A 12 -11.33 -10.83 14.28
C ARG A 12 -11.53 -10.25 12.89
N TRP A 13 -10.49 -9.65 12.30
CA TRP A 13 -10.54 -9.04 10.97
C TRP A 13 -10.14 -9.98 9.83
N GLY A 14 -9.81 -11.24 10.13
CA GLY A 14 -9.33 -12.19 9.11
C GLY A 14 -7.97 -11.79 8.52
N VAL A 15 -7.17 -11.04 9.27
CA VAL A 15 -5.85 -10.55 8.85
C VAL A 15 -4.80 -11.61 9.19
N ARG A 16 -4.05 -12.05 8.18
CA ARG A 16 -2.84 -12.86 8.39
C ARG A 16 -1.66 -11.94 8.66
N ARG A 17 -0.90 -12.22 9.72
CA ARG A 17 0.36 -11.53 10.01
C ARG A 17 1.43 -11.87 8.95
N LEU A 18 2.01 -10.84 8.34
CA LEU A 18 3.15 -10.99 7.43
C LEU A 18 4.49 -10.80 8.15
N GLY A 19 4.55 -9.93 9.16
CA GLY A 19 5.80 -9.61 9.82
C GLY A 19 5.68 -8.50 10.86
N CYS A 20 6.83 -8.12 11.41
CA CYS A 20 6.97 -6.98 12.31
C CYS A 20 8.22 -6.20 11.92
N TRP A 21 8.03 -4.95 11.54
CA TRP A 21 9.11 -4.00 11.33
C TRP A 21 9.33 -3.18 12.61
N TYR A 22 10.47 -2.50 12.70
CA TYR A 22 10.86 -1.72 13.87
C TYR A 22 11.34 -0.35 13.42
N TRP A 23 10.66 0.69 13.88
CA TRP A 23 11.07 2.06 13.64
C TRP A 23 11.91 2.57 14.80
N PHE A 24 13.21 2.67 14.58
CA PHE A 24 14.19 3.25 15.49
C PHE A 24 14.24 4.76 15.34
N LYS A 25 14.20 5.44 16.50
CA LYS A 25 14.34 6.89 16.59
C LYS A 25 15.79 7.22 16.90
N VAL A 26 16.42 7.96 15.99
CA VAL A 26 17.83 8.35 16.10
C VAL A 26 17.97 9.87 16.13
N ALA A 27 19.05 10.39 16.70
CA ALA A 27 19.46 11.77 16.56
C ALA A 27 20.11 11.99 15.18
N ALA A 28 20.39 13.26 14.84
CA ALA A 28 20.97 13.64 13.55
C ALA A 28 22.36 13.01 13.29
N ASP A 29 23.08 12.66 14.35
CA ASP A 29 24.36 11.94 14.32
C ASP A 29 24.20 10.40 14.22
N GLY A 30 22.97 9.91 14.08
CA GLY A 30 22.64 8.49 13.98
C GLY A 30 22.64 7.74 15.31
N GLN A 31 22.93 8.41 16.44
CA GLN A 31 22.86 7.78 17.76
C GLN A 31 21.41 7.63 18.20
N PHE A 32 21.10 6.65 19.07
CA PHE A 32 19.77 6.63 19.68
C PHE A 32 19.52 7.91 20.47
N SER A 33 18.29 8.41 20.44
CA SER A 33 17.90 9.59 21.22
C SER A 33 18.39 9.43 22.67
N THR A 34 19.18 10.40 23.13
CA THR A 34 19.88 10.37 24.42
C THR A 34 18.91 10.07 25.56
N GLY A 35 19.32 9.17 26.47
CA GLY A 35 18.51 8.81 27.66
C GLY A 35 17.58 7.60 27.51
N VAL A 36 17.62 6.87 26.40
CA VAL A 36 16.88 5.61 26.24
C VAL A 36 17.87 4.43 26.21
N ASP A 37 17.98 3.69 27.31
CA ASP A 37 18.75 2.43 27.35
C ASP A 37 18.06 1.39 26.45
N PRO A 38 18.71 0.86 25.39
CA PRO A 38 18.15 -0.19 24.54
C PRO A 38 17.74 -1.46 25.33
N ARG A 39 18.36 -1.70 26.47
CA ARG A 39 18.06 -2.80 27.39
C ARG A 39 16.92 -2.48 28.35
N SER A 40 16.47 -1.23 28.44
CA SER A 40 15.34 -0.83 29.29
C SER A 40 14.10 -1.69 28.98
N PRO A 41 13.46 -2.32 29.96
CA PRO A 41 12.27 -3.12 29.73
C PRO A 41 11.04 -2.28 29.38
N HIS A 42 11.04 -0.99 29.75
CA HIS A 42 9.85 -0.12 29.66
C HIS A 42 9.94 0.96 28.59
N ARG A 43 11.16 1.42 28.25
CA ARG A 43 11.37 2.45 27.22
C ARG A 43 12.29 1.90 26.14
N LYS A 44 11.70 1.48 25.02
CA LYS A 44 12.48 1.08 23.86
C LYS A 44 12.71 2.29 22.93
N PRO A 45 13.91 2.44 22.33
CA PRO A 45 14.17 3.49 21.34
C PRO A 45 13.53 3.18 19.97
N TRP A 46 12.61 2.22 19.91
CA TRP A 46 11.89 1.84 18.70
C TRP A 46 10.39 1.62 18.93
N GLU A 47 9.62 1.84 17.88
CA GLU A 47 8.21 1.50 17.79
C GLU A 47 8.01 0.29 16.85
N PRO A 48 7.27 -0.75 17.26
CA PRO A 48 6.94 -1.88 16.39
C PRO A 48 5.87 -1.49 15.36
N LEU A 49 6.06 -1.92 14.11
CA LEU A 49 5.10 -1.79 13.03
C LEU A 49 4.66 -3.19 12.58
N LEU A 50 3.47 -3.60 12.99
CA LEU A 50 2.92 -4.91 12.62
C LEU A 50 2.36 -4.87 11.20
N LEU A 51 2.74 -5.84 10.37
CA LEU A 51 2.23 -5.99 9.02
C LEU A 51 1.21 -7.12 8.95
N GLY A 52 0.03 -6.79 8.43
CA GLY A 52 -1.07 -7.72 8.21
C GLY A 52 -1.53 -7.71 6.76
N PHE A 53 -2.12 -8.82 6.31
CA PHE A 53 -2.64 -8.97 4.95
C PHE A 53 -3.93 -9.78 4.93
N ILE A 54 -4.86 -9.35 4.07
CA ILE A 54 -6.12 -10.04 3.77
C ILE A 54 -6.09 -10.42 2.29
N GLY A 55 -6.33 -11.69 1.97
CA GLY A 55 -6.35 -12.21 0.61
C GLY A 55 -5.43 -13.43 0.40
N SER A 56 -5.43 -13.96 -0.82
CA SER A 56 -4.70 -15.18 -1.18
C SER A 56 -3.24 -14.95 -1.59
N HIS A 57 -2.91 -13.78 -2.16
CA HIS A 57 -1.60 -13.49 -2.76
C HIS A 57 -0.85 -12.39 -1.99
N PRO A 58 -0.19 -12.72 -0.87
CA PRO A 58 0.55 -11.72 -0.08
C PRO A 58 1.71 -11.14 -0.91
N PRO A 59 1.99 -9.84 -0.81
CA PRO A 59 3.16 -9.25 -1.45
C PRO A 59 4.46 -9.77 -0.81
N PRO A 60 5.58 -9.80 -1.56
CA PRO A 60 6.86 -10.25 -1.05
C PRO A 60 7.52 -9.17 -0.18
N LEU A 61 6.98 -8.96 1.02
CA LEU A 61 7.55 -8.06 2.02
C LEU A 61 8.48 -8.83 2.97
N PRO A 62 9.62 -8.26 3.38
CA PRO A 62 10.48 -8.90 4.37
C PRO A 62 9.72 -9.03 5.71
N PRO A 63 9.78 -10.17 6.40
CA PRO A 63 9.06 -10.37 7.66
C PRO A 63 9.62 -9.50 8.81
N ARG A 64 10.83 -8.96 8.64
CA ARG A 64 11.51 -8.04 9.56
C ARG A 64 12.26 -6.97 8.78
N LEU A 65 12.11 -5.73 9.19
CA LEU A 65 12.81 -4.58 8.63
C LEU A 65 13.05 -3.57 9.75
N ALA A 66 14.21 -2.92 9.74
CA ALA A 66 14.53 -1.80 10.62
C ALA A 66 14.46 -0.50 9.81
N LEU A 67 13.70 0.47 10.33
CA LEU A 67 13.60 1.82 9.78
C LEU A 67 14.25 2.76 10.77
N CYS A 68 15.15 3.62 10.32
CA CYS A 68 15.78 4.61 11.18
C CYS A 68 15.42 6.00 10.68
N SER A 69 14.92 6.86 11.56
CA SER A 69 14.73 8.27 11.22
C SER A 69 14.93 9.17 12.42
N VAL A 70 15.29 10.41 12.15
CA VAL A 70 15.21 11.48 13.15
C VAL A 70 13.74 11.76 13.43
N PRO A 71 13.28 11.68 14.69
CA PRO A 71 11.89 11.97 15.01
C PRO A 71 11.60 13.45 14.75
N LEU A 72 10.49 13.72 14.07
CA LEU A 72 9.98 15.08 13.91
C LEU A 72 9.27 15.53 15.20
N VAL A 73 8.84 16.79 15.23
CA VAL A 73 8.07 17.33 16.37
C VAL A 73 6.77 16.50 16.52
N HIS A 74 6.38 16.20 17.77
CA HIS A 74 5.18 15.39 18.11
C HIS A 74 5.27 13.90 17.71
N SER A 75 4.13 13.22 17.69
CA SER A 75 4.03 11.77 17.43
C SER A 75 4.10 11.38 15.94
N HIS A 76 4.75 12.20 15.11
CA HIS A 76 4.84 11.99 13.66
C HIS A 76 5.54 10.67 13.34
N LYS A 77 4.86 9.83 12.59
CA LYS A 77 5.36 8.53 12.13
C LYS A 77 6.19 8.72 10.85
N PRO A 78 7.18 7.85 10.57
CA PRO A 78 8.01 7.97 9.37
C PRO A 78 7.15 7.77 8.11
N ALA A 79 7.60 8.32 6.98
CA ALA A 79 6.96 8.11 5.70
C ALA A 79 7.10 6.65 5.28
N LEU A 80 5.98 5.94 5.15
CA LEU A 80 5.96 4.53 4.77
C LEU A 80 5.76 4.31 3.27
N ASP A 81 5.35 5.35 2.54
CA ASP A 81 5.07 5.27 1.09
C ASP A 81 6.23 4.68 0.28
N PRO A 82 7.50 5.09 0.46
CA PRO A 82 8.62 4.52 -0.29
C PRO A 82 8.86 3.02 0.01
N LEU A 83 8.42 2.53 1.16
CA LEU A 83 8.59 1.13 1.57
C LEU A 83 7.52 0.22 0.96
N PHE A 84 6.34 0.78 0.69
CA PHE A 84 5.22 0.03 0.13
C PHE A 84 5.01 0.25 -1.37
N SER A 85 5.53 1.34 -1.94
CA SER A 85 5.40 1.57 -3.38
C SER A 85 5.95 0.44 -4.24
N PRO A 86 7.07 -0.25 -3.91
CA PRO A 86 7.55 -1.37 -4.73
C PRO A 86 6.59 -2.55 -4.81
N VAL A 87 5.66 -2.70 -3.86
CA VAL A 87 4.67 -3.78 -3.88
C VAL A 87 3.33 -3.36 -4.49
N ALA A 88 3.19 -2.12 -4.95
CA ALA A 88 1.93 -1.60 -5.49
C ALA A 88 1.43 -2.40 -6.70
N SER A 89 2.30 -2.69 -7.66
CA SER A 89 1.93 -3.45 -8.86
C SER A 89 1.53 -4.89 -8.52
N HIS A 90 2.12 -5.48 -7.48
CA HIS A 90 1.68 -6.78 -6.96
C HIS A 90 0.25 -6.70 -6.41
N LEU A 91 -0.05 -5.67 -5.63
CA LEU A 91 -1.38 -5.48 -5.05
C LEU A 91 -2.44 -5.22 -6.13
N LEU A 92 -2.13 -4.40 -7.14
CA LEU A 92 -3.05 -4.10 -8.25
C LEU A 92 -3.36 -5.35 -9.08
N ARG A 93 -2.34 -6.14 -9.45
CA ARG A 93 -2.53 -7.36 -10.24
C ARG A 93 -3.39 -8.41 -9.53
N ASN A 94 -3.26 -8.49 -8.20
CA ASN A 94 -3.96 -9.47 -7.38
C ASN A 94 -5.22 -8.90 -6.69
N ALA A 95 -5.63 -7.68 -7.04
CA ALA A 95 -6.83 -7.08 -6.50
C ALA A 95 -8.08 -7.87 -6.97
N PRO A 96 -9.11 -8.03 -6.11
CA PRO A 96 -10.36 -8.62 -6.54
C PRO A 96 -10.94 -7.85 -7.73
N GLN A 97 -11.08 -8.53 -8.87
CA GLN A 97 -11.73 -7.94 -10.03
C GLN A 97 -13.23 -7.79 -9.74
N PRO A 98 -13.87 -6.66 -10.09
CA PRO A 98 -15.32 -6.57 -10.02
C PRO A 98 -15.92 -7.71 -10.85
N LYS A 99 -16.88 -8.45 -10.28
CA LYS A 99 -17.59 -9.51 -11.02
C LYS A 99 -18.13 -8.89 -12.30
N ARG A 100 -17.63 -9.34 -13.46
CA ARG A 100 -18.12 -8.87 -14.76
C ARG A 100 -19.63 -9.15 -14.79
N PRO A 101 -20.48 -8.18 -15.16
CA PRO A 101 -21.89 -8.46 -15.36
C PRO A 101 -22.02 -9.62 -16.35
N PRO A 102 -23.00 -10.53 -16.17
CA PRO A 102 -23.25 -11.58 -17.15
C PRO A 102 -23.41 -10.92 -18.52
N GLN A 103 -22.60 -11.35 -19.49
CA GLN A 103 -22.77 -10.88 -20.86
C GLN A 103 -24.19 -11.24 -21.29
N PRO A 104 -24.96 -10.32 -21.89
CA PRO A 104 -26.23 -10.70 -22.50
C PRO A 104 -25.97 -11.86 -23.45
N HIS A 105 -26.80 -12.90 -23.38
CA HIS A 105 -26.75 -14.04 -24.29
C HIS A 105 -26.68 -13.49 -25.72
N GLN A 106 -25.52 -13.62 -26.37
CA GLN A 106 -25.43 -13.34 -27.80
C GLN A 106 -26.33 -14.35 -28.50
N PRO A 107 -27.28 -13.89 -29.34
CA PRO A 107 -28.04 -14.80 -30.18
C PRO A 107 -27.07 -15.67 -30.99
N PRO A 108 -27.41 -16.94 -31.26
CA PRO A 108 -26.60 -17.77 -32.14
C PRO A 108 -26.36 -17.01 -33.44
N GLN A 109 -25.09 -16.85 -33.83
CA GLN A 109 -24.76 -16.20 -35.09
C GLN A 109 -25.36 -17.02 -36.23
N PRO A 110 -26.04 -16.38 -37.20
CA PRO A 110 -26.53 -17.09 -38.37
C PRO A 110 -25.36 -17.78 -39.10
N PRO A 111 -25.59 -18.94 -39.72
CA PRO A 111 -24.54 -19.68 -40.44
C PRO A 111 -23.88 -18.74 -41.45
N GLN A 112 -22.56 -18.58 -41.33
CA GLN A 112 -21.83 -17.78 -42.29
C GLN A 112 -21.88 -18.46 -43.66
N PRO A 113 -22.13 -17.71 -44.75
CA PRO A 113 -22.03 -18.26 -46.10
C PRO A 113 -20.61 -18.79 -46.34
N PRO A 114 -20.45 -19.80 -47.23
CA PRO A 114 -19.14 -20.39 -47.51
C PRO A 114 -18.15 -19.30 -47.89
N GLN A 115 -17.06 -19.22 -47.14
CA GLN A 115 -15.99 -18.26 -47.39
C GLN A 115 -15.35 -18.59 -48.73
N SER A 116 -15.56 -17.73 -49.72
CA SER A 116 -14.72 -17.71 -50.91
C SER A 116 -13.29 -17.41 -50.48
N HIS A 117 -12.35 -18.22 -50.96
CA HIS A 117 -10.92 -18.11 -50.67
C HIS A 117 -10.40 -16.67 -50.89
N GLN A 118 -10.36 -15.87 -49.81
CA GLN A 118 -9.49 -14.70 -49.73
C GLN A 118 -8.07 -15.18 -49.36
N PRO A 119 -7.01 -14.65 -49.97
CA PRO A 119 -5.66 -14.88 -49.48
C PRO A 119 -5.55 -14.38 -48.04
N PRO A 120 -4.70 -14.99 -47.19
CA PRO A 120 -4.65 -14.68 -45.77
C PRO A 120 -4.40 -13.19 -45.58
N ALA A 121 -5.41 -12.49 -45.07
CA ALA A 121 -5.25 -11.14 -44.56
C ALA A 121 -4.18 -11.22 -43.48
N ALA A 122 -3.11 -10.43 -43.63
CA ALA A 122 -2.04 -10.30 -42.66
C ALA A 122 -2.65 -10.25 -41.26
N THR A 123 -2.21 -11.16 -40.40
CA THR A 123 -2.48 -11.16 -38.97
C THR A 123 -2.14 -9.77 -38.47
N LYS A 124 -3.17 -8.92 -38.30
CA LYS A 124 -3.05 -7.71 -37.51
C LYS A 124 -2.56 -8.23 -36.16
N PRO A 125 -1.39 -7.81 -35.65
CA PRO A 125 -1.05 -8.14 -34.28
C PRO A 125 -2.22 -7.64 -33.46
N ALA A 126 -2.87 -8.57 -32.75
CA ALA A 126 -3.81 -8.26 -31.70
C ALA A 126 -3.14 -7.13 -30.91
N GLY A 127 -3.82 -5.99 -30.82
CA GLY A 127 -3.30 -4.84 -30.12
C GLY A 127 -2.82 -5.32 -28.77
N ALA A 128 -1.50 -5.43 -28.63
CA ALA A 128 -0.86 -5.46 -27.34
C ALA A 128 -1.33 -4.15 -26.74
N GLY A 129 -2.34 -4.23 -25.88
CA GLY A 129 -2.64 -3.15 -24.96
C GLY A 129 -1.29 -2.81 -24.36
N ALA A 130 -0.86 -1.57 -24.58
CA ALA A 130 0.40 -1.11 -24.04
C ALA A 130 0.32 -1.33 -22.53
N ASP A 131 0.94 -2.42 -22.06
CA ASP A 131 1.37 -2.58 -20.70
C ASP A 131 2.46 -1.53 -20.51
N VAL A 132 2.01 -0.28 -20.35
CA VAL A 132 2.85 0.76 -19.79
C VAL A 132 3.07 0.28 -18.37
N ASP A 133 4.23 -0.32 -18.11
CA ASP A 133 4.71 -0.62 -16.76
C ASP A 133 4.57 0.67 -15.94
N MET A 134 3.46 0.78 -15.22
CA MET A 134 3.18 1.93 -14.37
C MET A 134 4.27 1.95 -13.32
N ASP A 135 4.98 3.07 -13.21
CA ASP A 135 6.02 3.21 -12.20
C ASP A 135 5.43 2.92 -10.80
N ALA A 136 6.24 2.30 -9.95
CA ALA A 136 5.80 1.82 -8.65
C ALA A 136 5.19 2.93 -7.76
N ALA A 137 5.66 4.17 -7.91
CA ALA A 137 5.15 5.31 -7.16
C ALA A 137 3.76 5.75 -7.68
N THR A 138 3.55 5.78 -9.00
CA THR A 138 2.26 6.06 -9.62
C THR A 138 1.26 4.96 -9.29
N ALA A 139 1.66 3.69 -9.38
CA ALA A 139 0.84 2.56 -8.95
C ALA A 139 0.46 2.65 -7.45
N TRP A 140 1.38 3.08 -6.59
CA TRP A 140 1.08 3.27 -5.17
C TRP A 140 0.07 4.39 -4.94
N ARG A 141 0.17 5.49 -5.69
CA ARG A 141 -0.74 6.64 -5.57
C ARG A 141 -2.18 6.28 -5.96
N THR A 142 -2.38 5.41 -6.94
CA THR A 142 -3.72 5.02 -7.42
C THR A 142 -4.44 4.03 -6.51
N LEU A 143 -3.72 3.28 -5.68
CA LEU A 143 -4.35 2.37 -4.71
C LEU A 143 -5.23 3.13 -3.70
N PRO A 144 -6.43 2.63 -3.37
CA PRO A 144 -7.22 3.20 -2.28
C PRO A 144 -6.51 2.95 -0.95
N LYS A 145 -6.29 4.02 -0.19
CA LYS A 145 -5.58 4.00 1.09
C LYS A 145 -6.38 4.74 2.16
N LEU A 146 -6.36 4.23 3.39
CA LEU A 146 -7.04 4.80 4.56
C LEU A 146 -6.10 4.81 5.77
N GLU A 147 -5.99 5.96 6.42
CA GLU A 147 -5.32 6.11 7.71
C GLU A 147 -6.37 6.32 8.81
N LEU A 148 -6.36 5.46 9.82
CA LEU A 148 -7.21 5.56 11.01
C LEU A 148 -6.44 6.25 12.14
N PHE A 149 -7.15 7.03 12.96
CA PHE A 149 -6.57 7.90 13.99
C PHE A 149 -5.58 8.90 13.40
N ALA A 150 -5.85 9.31 12.15
CA ALA A 150 -5.03 10.27 11.43
C ALA A 150 -5.05 11.61 12.16
N ARG A 151 -3.90 12.29 12.14
CA ARG A 151 -3.73 13.65 12.68
C ARG A 151 -3.17 14.64 11.67
N GLU A 152 -2.94 14.17 10.46
CA GLU A 152 -2.41 14.93 9.33
C GLU A 152 -3.08 14.41 8.04
N LEU A 153 -3.26 15.29 7.05
CA LEU A 153 -3.76 14.88 5.74
C LEU A 153 -2.56 14.47 4.88
N ARG A 154 -2.64 13.28 4.29
CA ARG A 154 -1.63 12.78 3.36
C ARG A 154 -2.18 12.75 1.95
N PRO A 155 -1.45 13.26 0.93
CA PRO A 155 -1.88 13.15 -0.45
C PRO A 155 -2.19 11.69 -0.82
N TYR A 156 -3.29 11.45 -1.53
CA TYR A 156 -3.72 10.13 -1.98
C TYR A 156 -4.16 9.15 -0.87
N TRP A 157 -4.37 9.63 0.37
CA TRP A 157 -4.91 8.87 1.49
C TRP A 157 -6.25 9.45 1.94
N HIS A 158 -7.23 8.58 2.22
CA HIS A 158 -8.37 8.94 3.06
C HIS A 158 -7.89 8.96 4.51
N SER A 159 -8.30 9.96 5.28
CA SER A 159 -7.89 10.14 6.68
C SER A 159 -9.11 10.19 7.58
N ALA A 160 -9.12 9.38 8.64
CA ALA A 160 -10.22 9.32 9.61
C ALA A 160 -9.68 9.37 11.04
N GLY A 161 -10.31 10.20 11.87
CA GLY A 161 -9.90 10.45 13.25
C GLY A 161 -10.68 11.61 13.87
N ASP A 162 -10.55 11.80 15.16
CA ASP A 162 -11.09 12.95 15.90
C ASP A 162 -10.30 14.24 15.64
N GLN A 163 -9.03 14.11 15.24
CA GLN A 163 -8.07 15.22 15.13
C GLN A 163 -7.36 15.27 13.76
N VAL A 164 -8.03 14.88 12.67
CA VAL A 164 -7.44 14.76 11.32
C VAL A 164 -6.68 16.02 10.86
N LEU A 165 -7.13 17.21 11.26
CA LEU A 165 -6.55 18.49 10.86
C LEU A 165 -5.57 19.09 11.87
N HIS A 166 -5.14 18.34 12.88
CA HIS A 166 -4.40 18.90 14.02
C HIS A 166 -2.94 19.26 13.69
N PHE A 167 -2.24 18.50 12.86
CA PHE A 167 -0.83 18.72 12.52
C PHE A 167 -0.60 19.09 11.06
N GLN A 168 -1.45 19.93 10.48
CA GLN A 168 -1.26 20.38 9.10
C GLN A 168 -0.04 21.30 9.01
N HIS A 169 1.01 20.85 8.34
CA HIS A 169 2.13 21.72 7.99
C HIS A 169 1.71 22.65 6.84
N THR A 170 1.75 23.97 7.04
CA THR A 170 1.35 24.97 6.04
C THR A 170 2.20 24.94 4.77
N SER A 171 3.42 24.40 4.83
CA SER A 171 4.34 24.28 3.70
C SER A 171 3.86 23.35 2.57
N LEU A 172 2.84 22.50 2.80
CA LEU A 172 2.20 21.71 1.74
C LEU A 172 1.20 22.52 0.89
N ARG A 173 0.88 23.77 1.27
CA ARG A 173 -0.06 24.64 0.53
C ARG A 173 0.61 25.69 -0.35
N GLU A 174 1.91 25.92 -0.20
CA GLU A 174 2.60 27.05 -0.85
C GLU A 174 3.15 26.73 -2.25
N SER A 175 3.10 25.49 -2.72
CA SER A 175 3.63 25.14 -4.05
C SER A 175 2.64 25.32 -5.21
N ARG A 176 1.51 26.00 -5.00
CA ARG A 176 0.56 26.40 -6.06
C ARG A 176 -0.18 27.69 -5.69
N ALA A 177 0.52 28.82 -5.70
CA ALA A 177 -0.06 30.15 -5.87
C ALA A 177 0.69 30.85 -7.00
#